data_AF-A0AAN7DP55-F1
#
_entry.id   AF-A0AAN7DP55-F1
#
_cell.length_a   1.000
_cell.length_b   1.000
_cell.length_c   1.000
_cell.angle_alpha   90.00
_cell.angle_beta   90.00
_cell.angle_gamma   90.00
#
_symmetry.space_group_name_H-M   'P 1'
#
loop_
_entity.id
_entity.type
_entity.pdbx_description
1 polymer ?
#
loop_
_entity_poly.entity_id
_entity_poly.type
_entity_poly.pdbx_seq_one_letter_code
_entity_poly.pdbx_strand_id
1 'polypeptide(L)'
;MIQTLPQALLLTIADILTSETRLNLARTSKYMWKSFTTSVESVYTLNSTVPTFLLHKLKHVYIRNKYYCSNEISRLLDNASQLESVHFAYRDHYDYQFLSLFIAKNITRKLAYHVPSSAINVFQVLLESQQLKNITVVPLQYDAEQASGIVTPERINRHVQLIKERMKIDWARSRLTFKERAKLNHHLPVYVNQLMCLHDYSLLKKKQLFADKYMKKAANVDIEQADALIRKVAPMFVEAVIIIKDNWYMITSFSVFIHDPQHIDDCADNSKFAYQDKPIAFIMRKTAFGSSSYELVIRFGFIELLADSGFMGSVESNTFLPFVGSALKSLPLEVTGSINTLTSASIFVNNDQRLYGTHPRLINQYYKDSSTLDWHFYSAKFDEAGFKPLHPLKLVDAPCLVEASSFIINSFAHRETKKSIARKYQKALKNSSVSKNLEREVSLVMNYLDAIISHRRGGPAIFHETKHGKALVKRNLLQLYQKVLQPYIKAQNLKTVARAQDVYKLKKINLFD
;
A
#
# COMPACT_ATOMS: atom_id res chain seq x y z
N MET A 1 -18.62 -4.11 2.58
CA MET A 1 -17.84 -3.69 1.38
C MET A 1 -18.62 -2.76 0.45
N ILE A 2 -19.90 -3.00 0.13
CA ILE A 2 -20.69 -2.10 -0.76
C ILE A 2 -21.03 -0.74 -0.10
N GLN A 3 -21.19 -0.69 1.23
CA GLN A 3 -21.55 0.52 1.98
C GLN A 3 -20.48 1.63 1.96
N THR A 4 -19.26 1.35 1.47
CA THR A 4 -18.17 2.33 1.35
C THR A 4 -18.02 2.88 -0.07
N LEU A 5 -18.85 2.44 -1.02
CA LEU A 5 -18.81 2.92 -2.40
C LEU A 5 -19.42 4.33 -2.49
N PRO A 6 -18.89 5.22 -3.35
CA PRO A 6 -19.47 6.52 -3.61
C PRO A 6 -20.93 6.40 -4.07
N GLN A 7 -21.79 7.34 -3.62
CA GLN A 7 -23.22 7.32 -3.94
C GLN A 7 -23.49 7.32 -5.45
N ALA A 8 -22.68 8.02 -6.25
CA ALA A 8 -22.79 8.02 -7.71
C ALA A 8 -22.58 6.62 -8.30
N LEU A 9 -21.63 5.85 -7.77
CA LEU A 9 -21.36 4.49 -8.23
C LEU A 9 -22.49 3.53 -7.82
N LEU A 10 -23.04 3.72 -6.61
CA LEU A 10 -24.20 2.97 -6.15
C LEU A 10 -25.44 3.23 -7.00
N LEU A 11 -25.64 4.47 -7.46
CA LEU A 11 -26.72 4.82 -8.40
C LEU A 11 -26.52 4.14 -9.76
N THR A 12 -25.30 4.12 -10.30
CA THR A 12 -25.01 3.40 -11.55
C THR A 12 -25.22 1.89 -11.41
N ILE A 13 -24.85 1.31 -10.26
CA ILE A 13 -25.16 -0.09 -9.94
C ILE A 13 -26.68 -0.28 -9.81
N ALA A 14 -27.40 0.68 -9.23
CA ALA A 14 -28.84 0.62 -9.09
C ALA A 14 -29.57 0.54 -10.44
N ASP A 15 -29.02 1.17 -11.48
CA ASP A 15 -29.61 1.22 -12.82
C ASP A 15 -29.45 -0.10 -13.61
N ILE A 16 -28.52 -0.97 -13.20
CA ILE A 16 -28.31 -2.29 -13.84
C ILE A 16 -28.97 -3.45 -13.07
N LEU A 17 -29.54 -3.18 -11.89
CA LEU A 17 -30.16 -4.20 -11.05
C LEU A 17 -31.67 -4.30 -11.33
N THR A 18 -32.22 -5.50 -11.19
CA THR A 18 -33.67 -5.69 -11.18
C THR A 18 -34.30 -4.97 -9.98
N SER A 19 -35.59 -4.63 -10.09
CA SER A 19 -36.31 -3.94 -9.01
C SER A 19 -36.27 -4.73 -7.69
N GLU A 20 -36.32 -6.05 -7.77
CA GLU A 20 -36.24 -6.96 -6.61
C GLU A 20 -34.85 -6.94 -5.96
N THR A 21 -33.78 -7.10 -6.75
CA THR A 21 -32.40 -7.09 -6.23
C THR A 21 -32.04 -5.73 -5.66
N ARG A 22 -32.48 -4.65 -6.30
CA ARG A 22 -32.33 -3.28 -5.81
C ARG A 22 -33.01 -3.08 -4.45
N LEU A 23 -34.22 -3.60 -4.26
CA LEU A 23 -34.95 -3.52 -2.99
C LEU A 23 -34.28 -4.34 -1.89
N ASN A 24 -33.82 -5.55 -2.20
CA ASN A 24 -33.11 -6.40 -1.26
C ASN A 24 -31.81 -5.73 -0.78
N LEU A 25 -31.06 -5.11 -1.69
CA LEU A 25 -29.86 -4.34 -1.36
C LEU A 25 -30.16 -3.07 -0.57
N ALA A 26 -31.23 -2.35 -0.92
CA ALA A 26 -31.67 -1.15 -0.19
C ALA A 26 -31.96 -1.46 1.29
N ARG A 27 -32.53 -2.63 1.59
CA ARG A 27 -32.87 -3.06 2.96
C ARG A 27 -31.67 -3.36 3.86
N THR A 28 -30.48 -3.55 3.29
CA THR A 28 -29.28 -3.95 4.05
C THR A 28 -28.72 -2.86 4.97
N SER A 29 -29.01 -1.58 4.72
CA SER A 29 -28.61 -0.48 5.62
C SER A 29 -29.32 0.83 5.27
N LYS A 30 -29.31 1.79 6.22
CA LYS A 30 -29.85 3.14 6.01
C LYS A 30 -29.14 3.89 4.86
N TYR A 31 -27.83 3.69 4.68
CA TYR A 31 -27.07 4.30 3.59
C TYR A 31 -27.46 3.72 2.22
N MET A 32 -27.57 2.38 2.14
CA MET A 32 -28.01 1.69 0.93
C MET A 32 -29.46 2.03 0.61
N TRP A 33 -30.33 2.11 1.61
CA TRP A 33 -31.70 2.59 1.44
C TRP A 33 -31.71 3.97 0.80
N LYS A 34 -30.95 4.93 1.35
CA LYS A 34 -30.85 6.26 0.76
C LYS A 34 -30.35 6.20 -0.68
N SER A 35 -29.25 5.52 -0.95
CA SER A 35 -28.63 5.47 -2.28
C SER A 35 -29.53 4.78 -3.33
N PHE A 36 -30.11 3.63 -3.02
CA PHE A 36 -30.94 2.87 -3.95
C PHE A 36 -32.40 3.36 -4.03
N THR A 37 -32.83 4.24 -3.12
CA THR A 37 -34.17 4.86 -3.15
C THR A 37 -34.15 6.37 -3.40
N THR A 38 -32.99 6.98 -3.70
CA THR A 38 -32.90 8.37 -4.19
C THR A 38 -33.62 8.46 -5.54
N SER A 39 -34.32 9.58 -5.82
CA SER A 39 -35.07 9.75 -7.07
C SER A 39 -34.15 9.51 -8.25
N VAL A 40 -34.55 8.61 -9.14
CA VAL A 40 -33.77 8.34 -10.32
C VAL A 40 -34.21 9.34 -11.37
N GLU A 41 -33.28 10.17 -11.84
CA GLU A 41 -33.48 10.93 -13.09
C GLU A 41 -33.60 9.99 -14.30
N SER A 42 -33.31 8.70 -14.11
CA SER A 42 -33.49 7.68 -15.14
C SER A 42 -34.95 7.29 -15.32
N VAL A 43 -35.29 6.91 -16.56
CA VAL A 43 -36.64 6.56 -16.97
C VAL A 43 -37.01 5.19 -16.42
N TYR A 44 -38.07 5.11 -15.60
CA TYR A 44 -38.56 3.85 -15.05
C TYR A 44 -39.37 3.10 -16.11
N THR A 45 -38.92 1.91 -16.50
CA THR A 45 -39.70 1.06 -17.41
C THR A 45 -40.78 0.31 -16.63
N LEU A 46 -42.03 0.66 -16.85
CA LEU A 46 -43.18 -0.02 -16.30
C LEU A 46 -43.24 -1.42 -16.92
N ASN A 47 -42.87 -2.48 -16.20
CA ASN A 47 -42.97 -3.87 -16.67
C ASN A 47 -43.86 -4.75 -15.77
N SER A 48 -44.27 -4.23 -14.60
CA SER A 48 -45.09 -4.91 -13.58
C SER A 48 -45.66 -3.87 -12.60
N THR A 49 -46.43 -4.32 -11.61
CA THR A 49 -47.00 -3.45 -10.56
C THR A 49 -45.91 -2.63 -9.86
N VAL A 50 -46.06 -1.30 -9.88
CA VAL A 50 -45.11 -0.40 -9.21
C VAL A 50 -45.30 -0.45 -7.69
N PRO A 51 -44.25 -0.75 -6.91
CA PRO A 51 -44.32 -0.69 -5.46
C PRO A 51 -44.69 0.72 -4.96
N THR A 52 -45.56 0.81 -3.93
CA THR A 52 -46.07 2.09 -3.40
C THR A 52 -44.96 3.08 -3.01
N PHE A 53 -43.84 2.57 -2.50
CA PHE A 53 -42.72 3.40 -2.06
C PHE A 53 -41.92 4.02 -3.22
N LEU A 54 -42.08 3.54 -4.47
CA LEU A 54 -41.45 4.13 -5.65
C LEU A 54 -42.34 5.21 -6.29
N LEU A 55 -43.66 5.08 -6.18
CA LEU A 55 -44.63 5.95 -6.88
C LEU A 55 -44.36 7.45 -6.65
N HIS A 56 -44.23 7.89 -5.40
CA HIS A 56 -44.02 9.30 -5.05
C HIS A 56 -42.67 9.89 -5.51
N LYS A 57 -41.77 9.07 -6.08
CA LYS A 57 -40.41 9.48 -6.53
C LYS A 57 -40.20 9.35 -8.03
N LEU A 58 -41.21 8.87 -8.77
CA LEU A 58 -41.10 8.69 -10.22
C LEU A 58 -41.25 10.04 -10.92
N LYS A 59 -40.21 10.43 -11.67
CA LYS A 59 -40.22 11.59 -12.57
C LYS A 59 -40.52 11.22 -14.01
N HIS A 60 -39.93 10.12 -14.49
CA HIS A 60 -40.06 9.70 -15.88
C HIS A 60 -40.45 8.23 -15.94
N VAL A 61 -41.50 7.89 -16.69
CA VAL A 61 -41.99 6.52 -16.84
C VAL A 61 -42.05 6.12 -18.31
N TYR A 62 -41.62 4.91 -18.63
CA TYR A 62 -41.68 4.31 -19.96
C TYR A 62 -42.62 3.10 -19.95
N ILE A 63 -43.65 3.14 -20.80
CA ILE A 63 -44.72 2.16 -20.86
C ILE A 63 -44.48 1.29 -22.12
N ARG A 64 -44.18 0.00 -21.92
CA ARG A 64 -43.93 -0.97 -23.00
C ARG A 64 -45.17 -1.83 -23.27
N ASN A 65 -45.78 -1.69 -24.43
CA ASN A 65 -46.73 -2.68 -24.98
C ASN A 65 -48.12 -2.78 -24.27
N LYS A 66 -49.03 -3.58 -24.87
CA LYS A 66 -50.50 -3.41 -24.87
C LYS A 66 -51.32 -3.90 -23.66
N TYR A 67 -50.71 -4.30 -22.55
CA TYR A 67 -51.41 -5.05 -21.49
C TYR A 67 -51.23 -4.52 -20.06
N TYR A 68 -51.29 -3.21 -19.85
CA TYR A 68 -51.41 -2.70 -18.50
C TYR A 68 -52.88 -2.60 -18.10
N CYS A 69 -53.22 -3.22 -16.97
CA CYS A 69 -54.53 -3.10 -16.38
C CYS A 69 -54.81 -1.60 -16.11
N SER A 70 -56.00 -1.12 -16.48
CA SER A 70 -56.44 0.26 -16.20
C SER A 70 -56.24 0.67 -14.74
N ASN A 71 -56.33 -0.31 -13.82
CA ASN A 71 -56.08 -0.11 -12.39
C ASN A 71 -54.62 0.23 -12.07
N GLU A 72 -53.64 -0.37 -12.75
CA GLU A 72 -52.22 -0.10 -12.51
C GLU A 72 -51.81 1.26 -13.05
N ILE A 73 -52.30 1.62 -14.25
CA ILE A 73 -52.08 2.95 -14.81
C ILE A 73 -52.75 4.00 -13.93
N SER A 74 -54.00 3.77 -13.50
CA SER A 74 -54.70 4.69 -12.60
C SER A 74 -53.94 4.84 -11.28
N ARG A 75 -53.47 3.75 -10.67
CA ARG A 75 -52.66 3.79 -9.46
C ARG A 75 -51.36 4.55 -9.66
N LEU A 76 -50.67 4.35 -10.79
CA LEU A 76 -49.46 5.10 -11.13
C LEU A 76 -49.75 6.60 -11.22
N LEU A 77 -50.75 6.98 -12.01
CA LEU A 77 -51.11 8.37 -12.24
C LEU A 77 -51.61 9.03 -10.95
N ASP A 78 -52.44 8.37 -10.15
CA ASP A 78 -52.99 8.92 -8.91
C ASP A 78 -51.89 9.18 -7.86
N ASN A 79 -50.87 8.29 -7.77
CA ASN A 79 -49.90 8.33 -6.68
C ASN A 79 -48.50 8.85 -7.06
N ALA A 80 -48.17 9.00 -8.35
CA ALA A 80 -46.89 9.54 -8.78
C ALA A 80 -46.91 11.09 -8.82
N SER A 81 -46.84 11.70 -7.65
CA SER A 81 -46.93 13.16 -7.49
C SER A 81 -45.79 13.96 -8.13
N GLN A 82 -44.65 13.32 -8.42
CA GLN A 82 -43.47 13.95 -9.03
C GLN A 82 -43.33 13.66 -10.53
N LEU A 83 -44.36 13.09 -11.16
CA LEU A 83 -44.28 12.66 -12.55
C LEU A 83 -44.16 13.88 -13.48
N GLU A 84 -43.06 13.94 -14.23
CA GLU A 84 -42.70 15.00 -15.17
C GLU A 84 -42.84 14.53 -16.63
N SER A 85 -42.61 13.24 -16.93
CA SER A 85 -42.87 12.71 -18.28
C SER A 85 -43.28 11.23 -18.35
N VAL A 86 -44.04 10.90 -19.39
CA VAL A 86 -44.49 9.54 -19.74
C VAL A 86 -44.10 9.25 -21.19
N HIS A 87 -43.43 8.12 -21.40
CA HIS A 87 -42.94 7.67 -22.69
C HIS A 87 -43.74 6.45 -23.12
N PHE A 88 -44.33 6.51 -24.31
CA PHE A 88 -45.14 5.45 -24.89
C PHE A 88 -44.34 4.74 -25.98
N ALA A 89 -44.21 3.42 -25.88
CA ALA A 89 -43.49 2.64 -26.87
C ALA A 89 -44.28 1.43 -27.35
N TYR A 90 -44.11 1.14 -28.64
CA TYR A 90 -44.63 -0.05 -29.32
C TYR A 90 -46.15 -0.23 -29.17
N ARG A 91 -46.92 0.77 -29.60
CA ARG A 91 -48.37 0.64 -29.80
C ARG A 91 -48.75 1.13 -31.19
N ASP A 92 -49.38 0.25 -31.95
CA ASP A 92 -49.78 0.54 -33.33
C ASP A 92 -51.03 1.42 -33.39
N HIS A 93 -51.85 1.41 -32.33
CA HIS A 93 -53.14 2.11 -32.27
C HIS A 93 -53.36 2.76 -30.91
N TYR A 94 -53.64 4.07 -30.90
CA TYR A 94 -54.02 4.83 -29.70
C TYR A 94 -55.52 5.10 -29.75
N ASP A 95 -56.31 4.28 -29.05
CA ASP A 95 -57.75 4.49 -28.93
C ASP A 95 -58.09 5.63 -27.95
N TYR A 96 -59.26 6.25 -28.16
CA TYR A 96 -59.73 7.39 -27.38
C TYR A 96 -59.88 7.07 -25.88
N GLN A 97 -60.31 5.86 -25.51
CA GLN A 97 -60.52 5.46 -24.12
C GLN A 97 -59.20 5.35 -23.34
N PHE A 98 -58.15 4.85 -24.00
CA PHE A 98 -56.82 4.81 -23.42
C PHE A 98 -56.27 6.21 -23.21
N LEU A 99 -56.38 7.08 -24.22
CA LEU A 99 -55.89 8.46 -24.14
C LEU A 99 -56.63 9.28 -23.08
N SER A 100 -57.94 9.12 -22.99
CA SER A 100 -58.76 9.83 -22.02
C SER A 100 -58.39 9.48 -20.57
N LEU A 101 -57.95 8.25 -20.29
CA LEU A 101 -57.47 7.85 -18.97
C LEU A 101 -56.22 8.63 -18.54
N PHE A 102 -55.25 8.80 -19.44
CA PHE A 102 -54.04 9.59 -19.16
C PHE A 102 -54.34 11.07 -19.03
N ILE A 103 -55.28 11.57 -19.82
CA ILE A 103 -55.60 12.99 -19.86
C ILE A 103 -56.47 13.40 -18.68
N ALA A 104 -57.55 12.68 -18.39
CA ALA A 104 -58.48 12.98 -17.30
C ALA A 104 -57.79 13.00 -15.92
N LYS A 105 -56.78 12.13 -15.73
CA LYS A 105 -56.06 11.99 -14.45
C LYS A 105 -54.92 13.00 -14.25
N ASN A 106 -54.51 13.72 -15.31
CA ASN A 106 -53.37 14.65 -15.25
C ASN A 106 -53.72 16.09 -15.68
N ILE A 107 -55.01 16.44 -15.68
CA ILE A 107 -55.53 17.77 -16.09
C ILE A 107 -54.81 18.92 -15.37
N THR A 108 -54.34 18.73 -14.13
CA THR A 108 -53.70 19.77 -13.33
C THR A 108 -52.17 19.73 -13.35
N ARG A 109 -51.55 18.72 -13.97
CA ARG A 109 -50.09 18.48 -13.88
C ARG A 109 -49.36 19.00 -15.10
N LYS A 110 -48.16 19.55 -14.89
CA LYS A 110 -47.25 19.88 -15.99
C LYS A 110 -46.51 18.62 -16.42
N LEU A 111 -46.87 18.04 -17.57
CA LEU A 111 -46.42 16.70 -17.95
C LEU A 111 -46.03 16.63 -19.43
N ALA A 112 -44.95 15.93 -19.75
CA ALA A 112 -44.54 15.68 -21.12
C ALA A 112 -44.87 14.24 -21.56
N TYR A 113 -45.60 14.09 -22.66
CA TYR A 113 -45.86 12.81 -23.32
C TYR A 113 -44.93 12.61 -24.50
N HIS A 114 -44.04 11.63 -24.38
CA HIS A 114 -43.17 11.21 -25.46
C HIS A 114 -43.83 10.07 -26.22
N VAL A 115 -44.22 10.31 -27.46
CA VAL A 115 -45.01 9.38 -28.27
C VAL A 115 -44.33 9.11 -29.62
N PRO A 116 -44.61 7.97 -30.27
CA PRO A 116 -44.19 7.73 -31.65
C PRO A 116 -44.69 8.85 -32.57
N SER A 117 -43.91 9.19 -33.59
CA SER A 117 -44.26 10.29 -34.51
C SER A 117 -45.64 10.14 -35.16
N SER A 118 -46.07 8.90 -35.41
CA SER A 118 -47.41 8.59 -35.95
C SER A 118 -48.57 8.94 -35.02
N ALA A 119 -48.33 9.09 -33.72
CA ALA A 119 -49.36 9.33 -32.70
C ALA A 119 -49.47 10.80 -32.25
N ILE A 120 -48.53 11.67 -32.67
CA ILE A 120 -48.47 13.07 -32.22
C ILE A 120 -49.76 13.81 -32.53
N ASN A 121 -50.25 13.71 -33.77
CA ASN A 121 -51.45 14.42 -34.21
C ASN A 121 -52.68 14.00 -33.40
N VAL A 122 -52.80 12.71 -33.07
CA VAL A 122 -53.93 12.18 -32.30
C VAL A 122 -53.93 12.75 -30.87
N PHE A 123 -52.76 12.81 -30.23
CA PHE A 123 -52.64 13.41 -28.90
C PHE A 123 -52.88 14.93 -28.92
N GLN A 124 -52.35 15.64 -29.92
CA GLN A 124 -52.51 17.08 -30.03
C GLN A 124 -53.97 17.48 -30.22
N VAL A 125 -54.69 16.83 -31.15
CA VAL A 125 -56.13 17.08 -31.36
C VAL A 125 -56.93 16.83 -30.08
N LEU A 126 -56.59 15.78 -29.32
CA LEU A 126 -57.29 15.47 -28.08
C LEU A 126 -57.05 16.53 -27.00
N LEU A 127 -55.80 16.97 -26.82
CA LEU A 127 -55.44 18.00 -25.86
C LEU A 127 -56.07 19.36 -26.23
N GLU A 128 -56.09 19.72 -27.51
CA GLU A 128 -56.75 20.92 -28.02
C GLU A 128 -58.26 20.90 -27.77
N SER A 129 -58.91 19.75 -28.03
CA SER A 129 -60.35 19.58 -27.79
C SER A 129 -60.74 19.74 -26.31
N GLN A 130 -59.82 19.43 -25.40
CA GLN A 130 -59.99 19.52 -23.94
C GLN A 130 -59.39 20.82 -23.36
N GLN A 131 -58.87 21.72 -24.20
CA GLN A 131 -58.22 22.98 -23.81
C GLN A 131 -57.04 22.83 -22.81
N LEU A 132 -56.30 21.73 -22.89
CA LEU A 132 -55.21 21.43 -21.96
C LEU A 132 -53.87 21.99 -22.44
N LYS A 133 -53.37 23.02 -21.77
CA LYS A 133 -52.09 23.69 -22.11
C LYS A 133 -50.89 23.24 -21.28
N ASN A 134 -51.14 22.49 -20.22
CA ASN A 134 -50.14 22.01 -19.26
C ASN A 134 -49.49 20.68 -19.65
N ILE A 135 -50.01 20.01 -20.69
CA ILE A 135 -49.46 18.76 -21.20
C ILE A 135 -48.78 19.04 -22.54
N THR A 136 -47.52 18.65 -22.69
CA THR A 136 -46.75 18.82 -23.93
C THR A 136 -46.50 17.47 -24.58
N VAL A 137 -46.71 17.36 -25.90
CA VAL A 137 -46.44 16.14 -26.67
C VAL A 137 -45.13 16.29 -27.43
N VAL A 138 -44.21 15.35 -27.26
CA VAL A 138 -42.85 15.38 -27.83
C VAL A 138 -42.62 14.10 -28.65
N PRO A 139 -42.03 14.19 -29.86
CA PRO A 139 -41.63 13.00 -30.62
C PRO A 139 -40.61 12.16 -29.84
N LEU A 140 -40.81 10.85 -29.81
CA LEU A 140 -39.85 9.90 -29.24
C LEU A 140 -38.62 9.79 -30.16
N GLN A 141 -37.43 10.22 -29.70
CA GLN A 141 -36.18 10.02 -30.43
C GLN A 141 -35.66 8.60 -30.16
N TYR A 142 -35.69 7.73 -31.17
CA TYR A 142 -35.24 6.34 -31.03
C TYR A 142 -33.72 6.22 -31.07
N ASP A 143 -33.16 5.53 -30.08
CA ASP A 143 -31.85 4.87 -30.18
C ASP A 143 -32.10 3.36 -30.01
N ALA A 144 -32.02 2.61 -31.11
CA ALA A 144 -32.51 1.24 -31.22
C ALA A 144 -31.85 0.26 -30.22
N GLU A 145 -30.67 0.60 -29.70
CA GLU A 145 -29.94 -0.20 -28.70
C GLU A 145 -30.50 -0.09 -27.27
N GLN A 146 -31.24 0.97 -26.93
CA GLN A 146 -31.79 1.15 -25.58
C GLN A 146 -33.07 0.34 -25.32
N ALA A 147 -33.76 -0.08 -26.38
CA ALA A 147 -35.07 -0.71 -26.28
C ALA A 147 -35.05 -2.21 -25.92
N SER A 148 -33.97 -2.96 -26.17
CA SER A 148 -34.03 -4.42 -25.98
C SER A 148 -33.99 -4.84 -24.50
N GLY A 149 -33.42 -4.04 -23.59
CA GLY A 149 -33.18 -4.48 -22.21
C GLY A 149 -32.24 -5.68 -22.09
N ILE A 150 -31.73 -6.19 -23.22
CA ILE A 150 -30.78 -7.29 -23.26
C ILE A 150 -29.42 -6.72 -22.87
N VAL A 151 -28.93 -7.17 -21.74
CA VAL A 151 -27.56 -6.91 -21.29
C VAL A 151 -26.68 -7.94 -21.99
N THR A 152 -26.17 -7.60 -23.18
CA THR A 152 -25.21 -8.45 -23.87
C THR A 152 -23.85 -8.39 -23.15
N PRO A 153 -23.03 -9.46 -23.20
CA PRO A 153 -21.66 -9.44 -22.67
C PRO A 153 -20.83 -8.28 -23.22
N GLU A 154 -21.06 -7.90 -24.48
CA GLU A 154 -20.44 -6.77 -25.15
C GLU A 154 -20.86 -5.45 -24.50
N ARG A 155 -22.14 -5.30 -24.14
CA ARG A 155 -22.65 -4.12 -23.42
C ARG A 155 -22.05 -4.01 -22.03
N ILE A 156 -21.94 -5.12 -21.29
CA ILE A 156 -21.25 -5.16 -19.99
C ILE A 156 -19.79 -4.76 -20.18
N ASN A 157 -19.08 -5.35 -21.15
CA ASN A 157 -17.69 -5.03 -21.43
C ASN A 157 -17.49 -3.56 -21.81
N ARG A 158 -18.37 -3.00 -22.64
CA ARG A 158 -18.34 -1.58 -23.01
C ARG A 158 -18.58 -0.68 -21.81
N HIS A 159 -19.52 -1.03 -20.93
CA HIS A 159 -19.76 -0.29 -19.68
C HIS A 159 -18.57 -0.39 -18.71
N VAL A 160 -17.98 -1.56 -18.57
CA VAL A 160 -16.76 -1.77 -17.77
C VAL A 160 -15.60 -0.95 -18.34
N GLN A 161 -15.45 -0.88 -19.66
CA GLN A 161 -14.43 -0.03 -20.29
C GLN A 161 -14.70 1.46 -20.06
N LEU A 162 -15.94 1.93 -20.19
CA LEU A 162 -16.30 3.32 -19.88
C LEU A 162 -16.07 3.68 -18.41
N ILE A 163 -16.32 2.75 -17.48
CA ILE A 163 -16.00 2.93 -16.06
C ILE A 163 -14.48 3.01 -15.88
N LYS A 164 -13.71 2.12 -16.49
CA LYS A 164 -12.24 2.15 -16.44
C LYS A 164 -11.69 3.46 -17.01
N GLU A 165 -12.21 3.93 -18.14
CA GLU A 165 -11.82 5.21 -18.75
C GLU A 165 -12.19 6.40 -17.87
N ARG A 166 -13.40 6.45 -17.30
CA ARG A 166 -13.77 7.50 -16.35
C ARG A 166 -12.92 7.47 -15.09
N MET A 167 -12.63 6.30 -14.54
CA MET A 167 -11.70 6.17 -13.41
C MET A 167 -10.29 6.63 -13.78
N LYS A 168 -9.83 6.36 -15.01
CA LYS A 168 -8.55 6.85 -15.52
C LYS A 168 -8.54 8.37 -15.72
N ILE A 169 -9.64 8.95 -16.19
CA ILE A 169 -9.83 10.41 -16.34
C ILE A 169 -9.90 11.08 -14.96
N ASP A 170 -10.64 10.53 -14.01
CA ASP A 170 -10.73 11.05 -12.64
C ASP A 170 -9.39 10.88 -11.91
N TRP A 171 -8.68 9.79 -12.16
CA TRP A 171 -7.30 9.60 -11.69
C TRP A 171 -6.36 10.65 -12.31
N ALA A 172 -6.47 10.94 -13.60
CA ALA A 172 -5.67 11.97 -14.26
C ALA A 172 -6.01 13.39 -13.78
N ARG A 173 -7.31 13.71 -13.61
CA ARG A 173 -7.80 15.00 -13.07
C ARG A 173 -7.43 15.20 -11.60
N SER A 174 -7.41 14.13 -10.81
CA SER A 174 -6.96 14.15 -9.42
C SER A 174 -5.43 14.17 -9.27
N ARG A 175 -4.67 14.01 -10.38
CA ARG A 175 -3.23 14.26 -10.45
C ARG A 175 -2.94 15.76 -10.67
N LEU A 176 -3.86 16.49 -11.31
CA LEU A 176 -3.78 17.94 -11.58
C LEU A 176 -4.21 18.83 -10.40
N THR A 177 -4.97 18.29 -9.45
CA THR A 177 -5.33 18.97 -8.21
C THR A 177 -4.48 18.43 -7.06
N PHE A 178 -3.31 19.05 -6.83
CA PHE A 178 -2.37 18.67 -5.77
C PHE A 178 -2.92 19.02 -4.38
N LYS A 179 -4.00 18.36 -3.95
CA LYS A 179 -4.30 18.23 -2.53
C LYS A 179 -3.46 17.07 -2.02
N GLU A 180 -2.54 17.36 -1.10
CA GLU A 180 -1.71 16.37 -0.42
C GLU A 180 -2.62 15.25 0.12
N ARG A 181 -2.60 14.10 -0.54
CA ARG A 181 -3.46 12.97 -0.23
C ARG A 181 -2.96 12.37 1.09
N ALA A 182 -3.64 12.69 2.18
CA ALA A 182 -3.23 12.34 3.55
C ALA A 182 -3.31 10.84 3.88
N LYS A 183 -3.97 10.02 3.04
CA LYS A 183 -4.15 8.57 3.25
C LYS A 183 -3.45 7.77 2.17
N LEU A 184 -2.81 6.66 2.56
CA LEU A 184 -2.02 5.81 1.66
C LEU A 184 -2.87 5.11 0.58
N ASN A 185 -4.09 4.70 0.94
CA ASN A 185 -5.03 4.04 0.02
C ASN A 185 -5.44 4.90 -1.19
N HIS A 186 -5.15 6.21 -1.18
CA HIS A 186 -5.36 7.07 -2.34
C HIS A 186 -4.18 7.06 -3.32
N HIS A 187 -3.04 6.47 -2.95
CA HIS A 187 -1.84 6.43 -3.76
C HIS A 187 -1.51 5.04 -4.27
N LEU A 188 -1.76 4.01 -3.46
CA LEU A 188 -1.36 2.65 -3.79
C LEU A 188 -2.52 1.82 -4.35
N PRO A 189 -2.21 0.92 -5.30
CA PRO A 189 -3.20 -0.01 -5.84
C PRO A 189 -3.67 -1.01 -4.77
N VAL A 190 -4.93 -1.44 -4.89
CA VAL A 190 -5.63 -2.30 -3.90
C VAL A 190 -4.91 -3.62 -3.64
N TYR A 191 -4.19 -4.17 -4.62
CA TYR A 191 -3.48 -5.43 -4.43
C TYR A 191 -2.42 -5.37 -3.31
N VAL A 192 -1.90 -4.19 -2.99
CA VAL A 192 -0.94 -3.99 -1.90
C VAL A 192 -1.56 -4.31 -0.53
N ASN A 193 -2.90 -4.38 -0.44
CA ASN A 193 -3.60 -4.82 0.76
C ASN A 193 -3.18 -6.21 1.25
N GLN A 194 -2.60 -7.06 0.39
CA GLN A 194 -2.08 -8.36 0.81
C GLN A 194 -0.84 -8.25 1.72
N LEU A 195 -0.08 -7.15 1.62
CA LEU A 195 1.06 -6.88 2.49
C LEU A 195 0.63 -6.18 3.78
N MET A 196 -0.32 -5.24 3.69
CA MET A 196 -0.73 -4.35 4.78
C MET A 196 -2.10 -3.72 4.51
N CYS A 197 -2.89 -3.41 5.54
CA CYS A 197 -4.16 -2.69 5.34
C CYS A 197 -3.90 -1.20 5.02
N LEU A 198 -4.13 -0.78 3.77
CA LEU A 198 -3.82 0.58 3.31
C LEU A 198 -4.60 1.69 4.03
N HIS A 199 -5.73 1.36 4.67
CA HIS A 199 -6.54 2.30 5.44
C HIS A 199 -5.92 2.65 6.80
N ASP A 200 -5.02 1.81 7.31
CA ASP A 200 -4.37 2.00 8.60
C ASP A 200 -3.22 3.01 8.52
N TYR A 201 -2.97 3.61 7.35
CA TYR A 201 -1.79 4.45 7.12
C TYR A 201 -2.18 5.91 6.91
N SER A 202 -1.43 6.79 7.57
CA SER A 202 -1.55 8.23 7.41
C SER A 202 -0.18 8.88 7.17
N LEU A 203 -0.21 10.02 6.48
CA LEU A 203 0.99 10.81 6.25
C LEU A 203 1.61 11.26 7.59
N LEU A 204 2.90 11.00 7.76
CA LEU A 204 3.66 11.31 8.96
C LEU A 204 3.67 12.82 9.23
N LYS A 205 3.19 13.22 10.41
CA LYS A 205 3.11 14.63 10.78
C LYS A 205 4.36 15.05 11.55
N LYS A 206 4.93 16.21 11.20
CA LYS A 206 6.08 16.80 11.90
C LYS A 206 5.92 16.85 13.43
N LYS A 207 4.73 17.20 13.92
CA LYS A 207 4.44 17.27 15.37
C LYS A 207 4.62 15.94 16.10
N GLN A 208 4.47 14.79 15.41
CA GLN A 208 4.63 13.47 16.03
C GLN A 208 6.11 13.15 16.33
N LEU A 209 7.03 13.59 15.47
CA LEU A 209 8.46 13.34 15.64
C LEU A 209 9.17 14.38 16.52
N PHE A 210 8.90 15.66 16.27
CA PHE A 210 9.71 16.76 16.82
C PHE A 210 9.16 17.35 18.13
N ALA A 211 8.19 16.68 18.77
CA ALA A 211 7.69 17.09 20.08
C ALA A 211 8.71 16.82 21.22
N ASP A 212 9.64 15.89 21.01
CA ASP A 212 10.64 15.55 22.01
C ASP A 212 11.70 16.66 22.16
N LYS A 213 12.09 16.95 23.41
CA LYS A 213 13.10 17.97 23.71
C LYS A 213 14.48 17.61 23.12
N TYR A 214 14.80 16.33 23.02
CA TYR A 214 16.08 15.83 22.49
C TYR A 214 16.15 15.90 20.96
N MET A 215 15.02 16.10 20.28
CA MET A 215 14.99 16.32 18.83
C MET A 215 15.33 17.76 18.43
N LYS A 216 15.52 18.69 19.37
CA LYS A 216 15.83 20.08 19.04
C LYS A 216 17.26 20.20 18.52
N LYS A 217 17.49 21.04 17.51
CA LYS A 217 18.81 21.27 16.89
C LYS A 217 19.92 21.67 17.88
N ALA A 218 19.58 22.37 18.95
CA ALA A 218 20.51 22.83 19.99
C ALA A 218 20.62 21.85 21.18
N ALA A 219 19.94 20.70 21.14
CA ALA A 219 20.03 19.73 22.21
C ALA A 219 21.43 19.12 22.27
N ASN A 220 21.94 18.99 23.49
CA ASN A 220 23.13 18.21 23.80
C ASN A 220 22.63 16.85 24.33
N VAL A 221 22.92 15.77 23.62
CA VAL A 221 22.34 14.43 23.86
C VAL A 221 23.49 13.46 24.06
N ASP A 222 23.53 12.77 25.20
CA ASP A 222 24.46 11.66 25.43
C ASP A 222 23.93 10.34 24.85
N ILE A 223 24.71 9.26 24.93
CA ILE A 223 24.33 7.98 24.33
C ILE A 223 23.09 7.33 24.97
N GLU A 224 22.87 7.53 26.26
CA GLU A 224 21.72 6.98 26.99
C GLU A 224 20.44 7.72 26.62
N GLN A 225 20.52 9.05 26.54
CA GLN A 225 19.43 9.92 26.07
C GLN A 225 19.11 9.65 24.60
N ALA A 226 20.13 9.40 23.78
CA ALA A 226 19.98 8.99 22.40
C ALA A 226 19.28 7.64 22.27
N ASP A 227 19.65 6.64 23.07
CA ASP A 227 18.97 5.34 23.08
C ASP A 227 17.49 5.48 23.47
N ALA A 228 17.21 6.24 24.53
CA ALA A 228 15.84 6.52 24.96
C ALA A 228 15.02 7.24 23.87
N LEU A 229 15.64 8.22 23.17
CA LEU A 229 15.01 8.90 22.06
C LEU A 229 14.72 7.95 20.90
N ILE A 230 15.70 7.13 20.48
CA ILE A 230 15.55 6.16 19.39
C ILE A 230 14.45 5.16 19.70
N ARG A 231 14.41 4.60 20.90
CA ARG A 231 13.36 3.66 21.33
C ARG A 231 11.97 4.28 21.30
N LYS A 232 11.85 5.60 21.39
CA LYS A 232 10.58 6.33 21.30
C LYS A 232 10.16 6.59 19.85
N VAL A 233 11.08 7.01 18.98
CA VAL A 233 10.74 7.51 17.63
C VAL A 233 10.88 6.46 16.53
N ALA A 234 11.87 5.57 16.63
CA ALA A 234 12.15 4.58 15.59
C ALA A 234 10.99 3.59 15.37
N PRO A 235 10.30 3.07 16.41
CA PRO A 235 9.21 2.11 16.21
C PRO A 235 8.13 2.58 15.24
N MET A 236 7.87 3.89 15.15
CA MET A 236 6.88 4.47 14.24
C MET A 236 7.14 4.16 12.77
N PHE A 237 8.39 3.84 12.41
CA PHE A 237 8.82 3.56 11.04
C PHE A 237 8.79 2.07 10.69
N VAL A 238 8.48 1.18 11.64
CA VAL A 238 8.29 -0.23 11.35
C VAL A 238 7.05 -0.40 10.47
N GLU A 239 7.23 -1.01 9.30
CA GLU A 239 6.21 -1.12 8.24
C GLU A 239 5.81 0.22 7.61
N ALA A 240 6.62 1.28 7.73
CA ALA A 240 6.38 2.54 7.05
C ALA A 240 6.46 2.41 5.53
N VAL A 241 5.66 3.22 4.85
CA VAL A 241 5.55 3.23 3.39
C VAL A 241 5.95 4.58 2.84
N ILE A 242 6.87 4.59 1.90
CA ILE A 242 7.43 5.79 1.30
C ILE A 242 7.04 5.80 -0.17
N ILE A 243 6.59 6.95 -0.66
CA ILE A 243 6.32 7.16 -2.08
C ILE A 243 7.36 8.13 -2.64
N ILE A 244 8.18 7.66 -3.59
CA ILE A 244 9.17 8.47 -4.30
C ILE A 244 8.82 8.41 -5.79
N LYS A 245 8.34 9.54 -6.34
CA LYS A 245 7.75 9.61 -7.68
C LYS A 245 6.61 8.57 -7.82
N ASP A 246 6.69 7.70 -8.82
CA ASP A 246 5.72 6.65 -9.13
C ASP A 246 6.11 5.29 -8.52
N ASN A 247 7.05 5.27 -7.58
CA ASN A 247 7.46 4.06 -6.88
C ASN A 247 7.15 4.15 -5.39
N TRP A 248 6.79 3.02 -4.80
CA TRP A 248 6.54 2.88 -3.38
C TRP A 248 7.49 1.87 -2.75
N TYR A 249 7.83 2.11 -1.49
CA TYR A 249 8.76 1.31 -0.70
C TYR A 249 8.15 1.08 0.69
N MET A 250 7.93 -0.17 1.08
CA MET A 250 7.53 -0.56 2.42
C MET A 250 8.77 -1.07 3.17
N ILE A 251 9.09 -0.48 4.31
CA ILE A 251 10.24 -0.88 5.14
C ILE A 251 9.79 -1.92 6.16
N THR A 252 10.40 -3.10 6.18
CA THR A 252 10.12 -4.12 7.21
C THR A 252 11.22 -4.23 8.26
N SER A 253 12.43 -3.80 7.94
CA SER A 253 13.51 -3.63 8.92
C SER A 253 14.45 -2.50 8.53
N PHE A 254 15.11 -1.89 9.53
CA PHE A 254 16.06 -0.79 9.33
C PHE A 254 17.01 -0.65 10.52
N SER A 255 18.20 -0.10 10.25
CA SER A 255 19.19 0.28 11.25
C SER A 255 19.18 1.80 11.47
N VAL A 256 19.37 2.23 12.72
CA VAL A 256 19.37 3.64 13.12
C VAL A 256 20.78 4.15 13.37
N PHE A 257 21.06 5.37 12.92
CA PHE A 257 22.32 6.07 13.13
C PHE A 257 22.07 7.49 13.60
N ILE A 258 22.96 8.03 14.43
CA ILE A 258 22.91 9.43 14.87
C ILE A 258 24.11 10.17 14.33
N HIS A 259 23.84 11.21 13.55
CA HIS A 259 24.86 12.11 12.99
C HIS A 259 24.81 13.44 13.70
N ASP A 260 25.33 13.49 14.92
CA ASP A 260 25.43 14.71 15.69
C ASP A 260 26.87 15.28 15.70
N PRO A 261 27.06 16.57 16.02
CA PRO A 261 28.38 17.20 16.05
C PRO A 261 29.36 16.62 17.09
N GLN A 262 28.86 16.01 18.15
CA GLN A 262 29.63 15.39 19.24
C GLN A 262 30.04 13.96 18.94
N HIS A 263 29.51 13.36 17.85
CA HIS A 263 29.83 12.01 17.39
C HIS A 263 29.53 10.95 18.46
N ILE A 264 28.34 11.00 19.08
CA ILE A 264 27.97 10.04 20.13
C ILE A 264 27.81 8.62 19.58
N ASP A 265 27.47 8.50 18.30
CA ASP A 265 27.40 7.24 17.59
C ASP A 265 28.64 7.06 16.72
N ASP A 266 29.63 6.32 17.24
CA ASP A 266 30.87 6.06 16.52
C ASP A 266 30.65 5.22 15.25
N CYS A 267 29.50 4.56 15.08
CA CYS A 267 29.13 3.77 13.90
C CYS A 267 28.52 4.60 12.78
N ALA A 268 28.04 5.81 13.06
CA ALA A 268 27.60 6.73 12.03
C ALA A 268 28.79 7.11 11.12
N ASP A 269 28.51 7.39 9.85
CA ASP A 269 29.53 7.95 8.97
C ASP A 269 29.88 9.38 9.40
N ASN A 270 31.16 9.77 9.27
CA ASN A 270 31.66 11.10 9.60
C ASN A 270 31.15 12.19 8.64
N SER A 271 30.30 11.83 7.67
CA SER A 271 29.64 12.79 6.79
C SER A 271 28.71 13.67 7.62
N LYS A 272 29.10 14.95 7.74
CA LYS A 272 28.28 15.98 8.38
C LYS A 272 27.10 16.27 7.45
N PHE A 273 25.95 15.66 7.69
CA PHE A 273 24.72 16.16 7.09
C PHE A 273 24.03 17.14 8.03
N ALA A 274 23.41 18.17 7.45
CA ALA A 274 22.73 19.20 8.21
C ALA A 274 21.48 18.64 8.90
N TYR A 275 21.17 19.17 10.09
CA TYR A 275 19.93 18.89 10.81
C TYR A 275 18.71 19.02 9.89
N GLN A 276 17.87 17.99 9.86
CA GLN A 276 16.65 17.95 9.06
C GLN A 276 15.44 18.34 9.89
N ASP A 277 14.79 19.46 9.59
CA ASP A 277 13.64 19.95 10.36
C ASP A 277 12.31 19.27 10.00
N LYS A 278 12.34 18.36 9.03
CA LYS A 278 11.22 17.52 8.57
C LYS A 278 11.77 16.14 8.17
N PRO A 279 10.94 15.08 8.23
CA PRO A 279 11.37 13.78 7.75
C PRO A 279 11.43 13.79 6.22
N ILE A 280 12.54 13.30 5.69
CA ILE A 280 12.78 13.19 4.24
C ILE A 280 13.30 11.79 3.97
N ALA A 281 12.63 11.09 3.06
CA ALA A 281 13.09 9.83 2.53
C ALA A 281 13.76 10.03 1.17
N PHE A 282 14.81 9.27 0.87
CA PHE A 282 15.49 9.34 -0.41
C PHE A 282 16.28 8.08 -0.72
N ILE A 283 16.66 7.93 -1.98
CA ILE A 283 17.51 6.83 -2.45
C ILE A 283 18.92 7.36 -2.64
N MET A 284 19.83 6.95 -1.76
CA MET A 284 21.22 7.34 -1.77
C MET A 284 22.01 6.44 -2.70
N ARG A 285 22.74 7.02 -3.66
CA ARG A 285 23.71 6.30 -4.49
C ARG A 285 25.06 6.25 -3.79
N LYS A 286 25.56 5.05 -3.49
CA LYS A 286 26.92 4.80 -3.01
C LYS A 286 27.77 4.21 -4.12
N THR A 287 28.84 4.90 -4.49
CA THR A 287 29.80 4.41 -5.50
C THR A 287 31.06 3.91 -4.79
N ALA A 288 31.40 2.64 -4.99
CA ALA A 288 32.63 2.03 -4.48
C ALA A 288 33.27 1.17 -5.57
N PHE A 289 34.55 1.40 -5.85
CA PHE A 289 35.36 0.60 -6.80
C PHE A 289 34.69 0.39 -8.17
N GLY A 290 34.07 1.43 -8.73
CA GLY A 290 33.39 1.38 -10.03
C GLY A 290 31.99 0.75 -10.01
N SER A 291 31.55 0.21 -8.87
CA SER A 291 30.18 -0.29 -8.69
C SER A 291 29.33 0.72 -7.93
N SER A 292 28.08 0.93 -8.38
CA SER A 292 27.10 1.74 -7.67
C SER A 292 26.10 0.83 -6.96
N SER A 293 25.81 1.15 -5.71
CA SER A 293 24.72 0.57 -4.91
C SER A 293 23.76 1.69 -4.50
N TYR A 294 22.52 1.32 -4.23
CA TYR A 294 21.47 2.27 -3.89
C TYR A 294 20.87 1.87 -2.55
N GLU A 295 20.69 2.82 -1.65
CA GLU A 295 20.16 2.58 -0.32
C GLU A 295 18.97 3.50 -0.05
N LEU A 296 17.91 2.96 0.53
CA LEU A 296 16.75 3.75 0.95
C LEU A 296 16.98 4.26 2.36
N VAL A 297 16.94 5.58 2.51
CA VAL A 297 17.27 6.27 3.74
C VAL A 297 16.13 7.21 4.11
N ILE A 298 15.79 7.28 5.40
CA ILE A 298 14.97 8.35 5.97
C ILE A 298 15.83 9.17 6.92
N ARG A 299 15.82 10.50 6.79
CA ARG A 299 16.48 11.41 7.72
C ARG A 299 15.50 12.37 8.38
N PHE A 300 15.67 12.61 9.67
CA PHE A 300 14.94 13.61 10.45
C PHE A 300 15.77 13.99 11.69
N GLY A 301 15.85 15.28 12.00
CA GLY A 301 16.77 15.80 13.01
C GLY A 301 18.23 15.43 12.67
N PHE A 302 18.90 14.76 13.59
CA PHE A 302 20.21 14.14 13.42
C PHE A 302 20.14 12.62 13.19
N ILE A 303 18.94 12.06 13.06
CA ILE A 303 18.71 10.62 12.96
C ILE A 303 18.65 10.23 11.49
N GLU A 304 19.34 9.13 11.17
CA GLU A 304 19.25 8.41 9.92
C GLU A 304 18.66 7.01 10.16
N LEU A 305 17.66 6.63 9.36
CA LEU A 305 17.16 5.26 9.27
C LEU A 305 17.58 4.69 7.92
N LEU A 306 18.34 3.60 7.95
CA LEU A 306 18.77 2.86 6.76
C LEU A 306 17.90 1.62 6.60
N ALA A 307 17.09 1.55 5.55
CA ALA A 307 16.25 0.39 5.29
C ALA A 307 17.10 -0.84 4.98
N ASP A 308 16.87 -1.93 5.70
CA ASP A 308 17.62 -3.19 5.57
C ASP A 308 16.78 -4.31 4.96
N SER A 309 15.46 -4.21 4.98
CA SER A 309 14.57 -5.09 4.21
C SER A 309 13.22 -4.44 3.97
N GLY A 310 12.49 -4.97 3.00
CA GLY A 310 11.18 -4.46 2.68
C GLY A 310 10.62 -4.96 1.37
N PHE A 311 9.64 -4.23 0.85
CA PHE A 311 9.04 -4.45 -0.45
C PHE A 311 9.08 -3.15 -1.24
N MET A 312 9.19 -3.24 -2.55
CA MET A 312 9.09 -2.09 -3.43
C MET A 312 8.29 -2.42 -4.68
N GLY A 313 7.60 -1.43 -5.22
CA GLY A 313 6.83 -1.59 -6.46
C GLY A 313 6.55 -0.25 -7.12
N SER A 314 5.99 -0.32 -8.33
CA SER A 314 5.46 0.85 -9.01
C SER A 314 3.98 1.02 -8.66
N VAL A 315 3.51 2.26 -8.59
CA VAL A 315 2.09 2.58 -8.42
C VAL A 315 1.25 2.17 -9.65
N GLU A 316 1.89 2.03 -10.81
CA GLU A 316 1.25 1.63 -12.07
C GLU A 316 1.37 0.14 -12.35
N SER A 317 2.28 -0.57 -11.67
CA SER A 317 2.47 -2.01 -11.84
C SER A 317 1.57 -2.81 -10.89
N ASN A 318 1.19 -4.01 -11.31
CA ASN A 318 0.56 -5.04 -10.47
C ASN A 318 1.59 -6.03 -9.92
N THR A 319 2.81 -5.58 -9.63
CA THR A 319 3.86 -6.42 -9.05
C THR A 319 4.67 -5.62 -8.06
N PHE A 320 5.25 -6.33 -7.09
CA PHE A 320 6.26 -5.80 -6.20
C PHE A 320 7.38 -6.81 -6.00
N LEU A 321 8.51 -6.31 -5.53
CA LEU A 321 9.73 -7.06 -5.30
C LEU A 321 10.12 -6.93 -3.82
N PRO A 322 10.31 -8.05 -3.10
CA PRO A 322 10.95 -8.01 -1.80
C PRO A 322 12.45 -7.70 -1.97
N PHE A 323 13.02 -7.05 -0.97
CA PHE A 323 14.46 -6.84 -0.86
C PHE A 323 14.94 -7.13 0.57
N VAL A 324 16.18 -7.62 0.67
CA VAL A 324 16.88 -7.89 1.94
C VAL A 324 18.34 -7.48 1.78
N GLY A 325 18.84 -6.75 2.77
CA GLY A 325 20.07 -5.97 2.74
C GLY A 325 19.81 -4.51 2.34
N SER A 326 20.69 -3.60 2.77
CA SER A 326 20.57 -2.15 2.51
C SER A 326 20.64 -1.78 1.03
N ALA A 327 21.36 -2.56 0.23
CA ALA A 327 21.54 -2.31 -1.20
C ALA A 327 20.33 -2.78 -2.01
N LEU A 328 19.50 -1.82 -2.43
CA LEU A 328 18.40 -2.00 -3.37
C LEU A 328 18.94 -2.40 -4.75
N LYS A 329 18.25 -3.38 -5.35
CA LYS A 329 18.52 -3.89 -6.70
C LYS A 329 17.28 -3.69 -7.56
N SER A 330 17.43 -3.72 -8.87
CA SER A 330 16.31 -3.64 -9.82
C SER A 330 15.48 -2.36 -9.66
N LEU A 331 16.16 -1.25 -9.34
CA LEU A 331 15.53 0.07 -9.33
C LEU A 331 15.25 0.55 -10.77
N PRO A 332 14.19 1.32 -10.98
CA PRO A 332 13.89 1.91 -12.28
C PRO A 332 15.02 2.82 -12.79
N LEU A 333 15.18 2.92 -14.11
CA LEU A 333 16.23 3.73 -14.75
C LEU A 333 16.13 5.21 -14.36
N GLU A 334 14.91 5.69 -14.09
CA GLU A 334 14.66 7.07 -13.66
C GLU A 334 15.22 7.36 -12.26
N VAL A 335 15.42 6.32 -11.45
CA VAL A 335 16.05 6.40 -10.13
C VAL A 335 17.56 6.27 -10.27
N THR A 336 18.04 5.27 -11.03
CA THR A 336 19.48 4.98 -11.15
C THR A 336 20.22 5.96 -12.05
N GLY A 337 19.54 6.50 -13.06
CA GLY A 337 20.09 7.46 -14.03
C GLY A 337 20.01 8.92 -13.57
N SER A 338 19.34 9.20 -12.44
CA SER A 338 19.25 10.56 -11.93
C SER A 338 20.56 11.02 -11.31
N ILE A 339 21.04 12.19 -11.72
CA ILE A 339 22.19 12.86 -11.09
C ILE A 339 21.80 13.37 -9.69
N ASN A 340 20.55 13.82 -9.55
CA ASN A 340 20.03 14.35 -8.30
C ASN A 340 19.42 13.23 -7.45
N THR A 341 19.69 13.27 -6.15
CA THR A 341 19.06 12.36 -5.19
C THR A 341 17.55 12.62 -5.15
N LEU A 342 16.76 11.63 -5.52
CA LEU A 342 15.31 11.71 -5.45
C LEU A 342 14.87 11.67 -3.99
N THR A 343 14.20 12.74 -3.55
CA THR A 343 13.72 12.91 -2.18
C THR A 343 12.19 12.94 -2.13
N SER A 344 11.63 12.59 -0.99
CA SER A 344 10.18 12.63 -0.75
C SER A 344 9.88 12.87 0.73
N ALA A 345 8.86 13.70 0.98
CA ALA A 345 8.24 13.85 2.30
C ALA A 345 7.01 12.92 2.46
N SER A 346 6.63 12.18 1.42
CA SER A 346 5.48 11.26 1.40
C SER A 346 5.82 9.97 2.13
N ILE A 347 5.97 10.08 3.45
CA ILE A 347 6.24 8.97 4.37
C ILE A 347 4.95 8.69 5.13
N PHE A 348 4.39 7.52 4.93
CA PHE A 348 3.17 7.06 5.59
C PHE A 348 3.55 6.08 6.68
N VAL A 349 3.06 6.33 7.88
CA VAL A 349 3.24 5.44 9.03
C VAL A 349 1.90 4.82 9.38
N ASN A 350 1.95 3.68 10.05
CA ASN A 350 0.74 3.07 10.57
C ASN A 350 0.16 3.94 11.69
N ASN A 351 -1.17 4.06 11.74
CA ASN A 351 -1.88 4.79 12.78
C ASN A 351 -1.67 4.14 14.15
N ASP A 352 -1.54 2.81 14.17
CA ASP A 352 -1.25 2.02 15.35
C ASP A 352 0.19 1.49 15.29
N GLN A 353 0.88 1.52 16.43
CA GLN A 353 2.24 1.00 16.51
C GLN A 353 2.25 -0.50 16.20
N ARG A 354 2.96 -0.89 15.14
CA ARG A 354 3.15 -2.30 14.77
C ARG A 354 4.06 -3.00 15.78
N LEU A 355 3.83 -4.29 16.01
CA LEU A 355 4.72 -5.12 16.81
C LEU A 355 6.08 -5.22 16.15
N TYR A 356 7.14 -5.07 16.95
CA TYR A 356 8.51 -5.04 16.47
C TYR A 356 9.44 -5.75 17.44
N GLY A 357 10.57 -6.20 16.93
CA GLY A 357 11.71 -6.60 17.75
C GLY A 357 12.90 -5.68 17.51
N THR A 358 13.93 -5.85 18.35
CA THR A 358 15.19 -5.12 18.23
C THR A 358 16.38 -6.06 18.39
N HIS A 359 17.51 -5.70 17.78
CA HIS A 359 18.80 -6.35 17.97
C HIS A 359 19.94 -5.39 17.55
N PRO A 360 21.22 -5.78 17.73
CA PRO A 360 22.34 -4.96 17.29
C PRO A 360 22.27 -4.62 15.79
N ARG A 361 22.89 -3.51 15.38
CA ARG A 361 22.80 -3.01 14.01
C ARG A 361 23.40 -3.96 12.98
N LEU A 362 22.84 -3.99 11.77
CA LEU A 362 23.35 -4.79 10.65
C LEU A 362 24.51 -4.10 9.94
N ILE A 363 25.66 -4.00 10.60
CA ILE A 363 26.85 -3.33 10.06
C ILE A 363 28.00 -4.32 9.85
N ASN A 364 29.10 -3.85 9.26
CA ASN A 364 30.36 -4.59 9.17
C ASN A 364 31.42 -4.08 10.16
N GLN A 365 31.08 -3.08 10.98
CA GLN A 365 32.00 -2.37 11.86
C GLN A 365 31.84 -2.75 13.33
N TYR A 366 31.66 -4.05 13.62
CA TYR A 366 31.52 -4.56 15.00
C TYR A 366 32.75 -4.39 15.90
N TYR A 367 33.80 -3.74 15.39
CA TYR A 367 34.93 -3.29 16.20
C TYR A 367 34.69 -1.94 16.89
N LYS A 368 33.57 -1.27 16.57
CA LYS A 368 33.14 0.01 17.12
C LYS A 368 32.28 -0.19 18.37
N ASP A 369 32.34 0.75 19.30
CA ASP A 369 31.72 0.60 20.62
C ASP A 369 30.19 0.65 20.53
N SER A 370 29.62 1.53 19.69
CA SER A 370 28.16 1.64 19.53
C SER A 370 27.56 0.52 18.68
N SER A 371 28.36 -0.43 18.18
CA SER A 371 27.89 -1.50 17.29
C SER A 371 26.94 -2.50 17.95
N THR A 372 26.97 -2.59 19.28
CA THR A 372 26.15 -3.51 20.08
C THR A 372 24.81 -2.91 20.53
N LEU A 373 24.58 -1.62 20.27
CA LEU A 373 23.30 -0.97 20.58
C LEU A 373 22.18 -1.61 19.76
N ASP A 374 21.05 -1.91 20.42
CA ASP A 374 19.86 -2.53 19.84
C ASP A 374 19.05 -1.56 18.96
N TRP A 375 19.75 -0.95 18.00
CA TRP A 375 19.26 0.09 17.11
C TRP A 375 18.92 -0.43 15.72
N HIS A 376 18.74 -1.74 15.57
CA HIS A 376 18.05 -2.29 14.41
C HIS A 376 16.66 -2.75 14.80
N PHE A 377 15.68 -2.26 14.06
CA PHE A 377 14.26 -2.51 14.27
C PHE A 377 13.72 -3.35 13.13
N TYR A 378 12.85 -4.31 13.45
CA TYR A 378 12.22 -5.17 12.46
C TYR A 378 10.78 -5.49 12.85
N SER A 379 9.92 -5.66 11.85
CA SER A 379 8.52 -6.08 12.07
C SER A 379 8.46 -7.53 12.54
N ALA A 380 7.73 -7.76 13.64
CA ALA A 380 7.49 -9.10 14.17
C ALA A 380 6.73 -9.97 13.16
N LYS A 381 5.72 -9.40 12.48
CA LYS A 381 4.93 -10.08 11.45
C LYS A 381 5.81 -10.68 10.35
N PHE A 382 6.75 -9.89 9.85
CA PHE A 382 7.62 -10.34 8.75
C PHE A 382 8.73 -11.26 9.25
N ASP A 383 9.24 -11.08 10.47
CA ASP A 383 10.20 -12.00 11.09
C ASP A 383 9.58 -13.40 11.31
N GLU A 384 8.35 -13.48 11.83
CA GLU A 384 7.61 -14.73 12.00
C GLU A 384 7.39 -15.47 10.67
N ALA A 385 7.22 -14.73 9.57
CA ALA A 385 7.15 -15.28 8.22
C ALA A 385 8.51 -15.71 7.64
N GLY A 386 9.60 -15.53 8.39
CA GLY A 386 10.98 -15.80 7.96
C GLY A 386 11.53 -14.76 6.99
N PHE A 387 10.97 -13.54 6.97
CA PHE A 387 11.41 -12.43 6.12
C PHE A 387 12.15 -11.36 6.93
N LYS A 388 13.44 -11.63 7.19
CA LYS A 388 14.34 -10.73 7.91
C LYS A 388 15.77 -10.90 7.41
N PRO A 389 16.60 -9.84 7.43
CA PRO A 389 18.02 -9.98 7.12
C PRO A 389 18.72 -10.91 8.11
N LEU A 390 19.64 -11.73 7.60
CA LEU A 390 20.44 -12.59 8.45
C LEU A 390 21.46 -11.79 9.28
N HIS A 391 21.48 -12.01 10.59
CA HIS A 391 22.34 -11.27 11.51
C HIS A 391 23.76 -11.84 11.60
N PRO A 392 24.82 -11.07 11.32
CA PRO A 392 26.20 -11.59 11.29
C PRO A 392 26.75 -12.03 12.65
N LEU A 393 26.22 -11.50 13.76
CA LEU A 393 26.63 -11.91 15.12
C LEU A 393 25.90 -13.16 15.66
N LYS A 394 24.86 -13.64 14.98
CA LYS A 394 23.99 -14.72 15.48
C LYS A 394 23.79 -15.79 14.39
N LEU A 395 24.89 -16.27 13.82
CA LEU A 395 24.84 -17.34 12.82
C LEU A 395 24.93 -18.71 13.49
N VAL A 396 23.87 -19.49 13.33
CA VAL A 396 23.76 -20.89 13.73
C VAL A 396 23.36 -21.73 12.52
N ASP A 397 23.65 -23.02 12.56
CA ASP A 397 23.38 -23.99 11.48
C ASP A 397 24.07 -23.62 10.16
N ALA A 398 25.26 -23.02 10.26
CA ALA A 398 26.08 -22.59 9.14
C ALA A 398 27.37 -23.44 9.04
N PRO A 399 28.10 -23.39 7.91
CA PRO A 399 29.40 -24.04 7.82
C PRO A 399 30.30 -23.61 9.00
N CYS A 400 31.06 -24.55 9.56
CA CYS A 400 31.78 -24.33 10.82
C CYS A 400 32.65 -23.06 10.84
N LEU A 401 33.34 -22.75 9.73
CA LEU A 401 34.12 -21.52 9.60
C LEU A 401 33.28 -20.24 9.72
N VAL A 402 32.06 -20.24 9.19
CA VAL A 402 31.11 -19.13 9.27
C VAL A 402 30.64 -18.93 10.70
N GLU A 403 30.21 -20.01 11.37
CA GLU A 403 29.80 -19.94 12.77
C GLU A 403 30.95 -19.50 13.69
N ALA A 404 32.15 -20.06 13.51
CA ALA A 404 33.33 -19.69 14.28
C ALA A 404 33.72 -18.21 14.07
N SER A 405 33.63 -17.71 12.82
CA SER A 405 33.87 -16.30 12.51
C SER A 405 32.81 -15.39 13.14
N SER A 406 31.54 -15.78 13.08
CA SER A 406 30.42 -15.09 13.75
C SER A 406 30.65 -15.03 15.25
N PHE A 407 31.04 -16.15 15.86
CA PHE A 407 31.38 -16.25 17.27
C PHE A 407 32.54 -15.33 17.67
N ILE A 408 33.62 -15.26 16.90
CA ILE A 408 34.76 -14.37 17.18
C ILE A 408 34.33 -12.90 17.12
N ILE A 409 33.60 -12.51 16.07
CA ILE A 409 33.14 -11.13 15.91
C ILE A 409 32.16 -10.76 17.03
N ASN A 410 31.22 -11.64 17.36
CA ASN A 410 30.27 -11.46 18.47
C ASN A 410 31.00 -11.34 19.81
N SER A 411 32.02 -12.18 20.04
CA SER A 411 32.82 -12.14 21.25
C SER A 411 33.60 -10.84 21.40
N PHE A 412 34.12 -10.31 20.29
CA PHE A 412 34.77 -9.00 20.27
C PHE A 412 33.75 -7.89 20.59
N ALA A 413 32.64 -7.85 19.84
CA ALA A 413 31.63 -6.79 19.95
C ALA A 413 31.07 -6.66 21.36
N HIS A 414 30.65 -7.78 21.95
CA HIS A 414 30.07 -7.82 23.29
C HIS A 414 31.12 -7.90 24.41
N ARG A 415 32.41 -8.01 24.07
CA ARG A 415 33.50 -8.17 25.05
C ARG A 415 33.30 -9.40 25.96
N GLU A 416 32.67 -10.44 25.44
CA GLU A 416 32.33 -11.68 26.14
C GLU A 416 32.89 -12.90 25.43
N THR A 417 33.38 -13.91 26.15
CA THR A 417 33.91 -15.13 25.53
C THR A 417 33.46 -16.38 26.27
N LYS A 418 33.21 -17.47 25.53
CA LYS A 418 32.87 -18.79 26.10
C LYS A 418 33.86 -19.85 25.62
N LYS A 419 34.76 -20.28 26.50
CA LYS A 419 35.83 -21.24 26.18
C LYS A 419 35.31 -22.59 25.67
N SER A 420 34.19 -23.07 26.22
CA SER A 420 33.56 -24.33 25.77
C SER A 420 33.16 -24.26 24.30
N ILE A 421 32.55 -23.14 23.89
CA ILE A 421 32.16 -22.88 22.50
C ILE A 421 33.41 -22.75 21.61
N ALA A 422 34.44 -22.03 22.08
CA ALA A 422 35.70 -21.90 21.34
C ALA A 422 36.37 -23.27 21.08
N ARG A 423 36.42 -24.16 22.08
CA ARG A 423 36.95 -25.53 21.94
C ARG A 423 36.12 -26.37 20.95
N LYS A 424 34.78 -26.23 20.98
CA LYS A 424 33.88 -26.88 20.02
C LYS A 424 34.25 -26.50 18.59
N TYR A 425 34.36 -25.19 18.31
CA TYR A 425 34.72 -24.71 16.97
C TYR A 425 36.14 -25.09 16.57
N GLN A 426 37.10 -25.05 17.49
CA GLN A 426 38.47 -25.44 17.20
C GLN A 426 38.56 -26.91 16.79
N LYS A 427 37.90 -27.81 17.54
CA LYS A 427 37.86 -29.24 17.21
C LYS A 427 37.20 -29.50 15.86
N ALA A 428 36.07 -28.82 15.60
CA ALA A 428 35.35 -28.96 14.35
C ALA A 428 36.18 -28.47 13.14
N LEU A 429 36.89 -27.35 13.27
CA LEU A 429 37.75 -26.83 12.19
C LEU A 429 38.95 -27.73 11.91
N LYS A 430 39.62 -28.27 12.94
CA LYS A 430 40.73 -29.24 12.77
C LYS A 430 40.32 -30.49 11.99
N ASN A 431 39.06 -30.88 12.09
CA ASN A 431 38.52 -32.06 11.42
C ASN A 431 37.82 -31.75 10.08
N SER A 432 37.76 -30.49 9.67
CA SER A 432 37.06 -30.07 8.46
C SER A 432 38.00 -29.92 7.27
N SER A 433 37.58 -30.40 6.09
CA SER A 433 38.24 -30.07 4.83
C SER A 433 37.86 -28.64 4.44
N VAL A 434 38.76 -27.66 4.63
CA VAL A 434 38.49 -26.27 4.23
C VAL A 434 39.01 -26.00 2.83
N SER A 435 38.30 -25.15 2.08
CA SER A 435 38.73 -24.69 0.77
C SER A 435 40.10 -24.01 0.86
N LYS A 436 41.00 -24.34 -0.09
CA LYS A 436 42.32 -23.70 -0.24
C LYS A 436 42.23 -22.17 -0.31
N ASN A 437 41.12 -21.64 -0.84
CA ASN A 437 40.90 -20.21 -0.98
C ASN A 437 40.62 -19.47 0.35
N LEU A 438 40.44 -20.19 1.46
CA LEU A 438 40.14 -19.64 2.79
C LEU A 438 41.15 -20.07 3.86
N GLU A 439 42.31 -20.63 3.48
CA GLU A 439 43.35 -21.09 4.42
C GLU A 439 43.81 -19.99 5.38
N ARG A 440 43.91 -18.76 4.87
CA ARG A 440 44.29 -17.59 5.68
C ARG A 440 43.23 -17.27 6.72
N GLU A 441 41.95 -17.29 6.35
CA GLU A 441 40.82 -17.03 7.25
C GLU A 441 40.69 -18.14 8.30
N VAL A 442 40.91 -19.41 7.91
CA VAL A 442 40.95 -20.53 8.87
C VAL A 442 42.07 -20.33 9.89
N SER A 443 43.28 -20.04 9.43
CA SER A 443 44.42 -19.79 10.32
C SER A 443 44.14 -18.64 11.28
N LEU A 444 43.50 -17.57 10.77
CA LEU A 444 43.10 -16.43 11.59
C LEU A 444 42.08 -16.82 12.66
N VAL A 445 41.02 -17.56 12.29
CA VAL A 445 40.01 -18.05 13.23
C VAL A 445 40.65 -18.96 14.28
N MET A 446 41.50 -19.90 13.87
CA MET A 446 42.21 -20.80 14.79
C MET A 446 43.04 -20.03 15.80
N ASN A 447 43.81 -19.03 15.38
CA ASN A 447 44.60 -18.18 16.27
C ASN A 447 43.74 -17.48 17.34
N TYR A 448 42.57 -16.94 16.95
CA TYR A 448 41.65 -16.31 17.91
C TYR A 448 41.03 -17.33 18.87
N LEU A 449 40.66 -18.52 18.38
CA LEU A 449 40.13 -19.58 19.22
C LEU A 449 41.17 -20.05 20.25
N ASP A 450 42.42 -20.25 19.83
CA ASP A 450 43.54 -20.60 20.71
C ASP A 450 43.80 -19.52 21.77
N ALA A 451 43.77 -18.25 21.37
CA ALA A 451 43.88 -17.13 22.30
C ALA A 451 42.75 -17.13 23.34
N ILE A 452 41.50 -17.34 22.92
CA ILE A 452 40.33 -17.43 23.82
C ILE A 452 40.46 -18.60 24.80
N ILE A 453 40.91 -19.76 24.34
CA ILE A 453 41.06 -20.96 25.16
C ILE A 453 42.17 -20.78 26.21
N SER A 454 43.30 -20.21 25.79
CA SER A 454 44.52 -20.08 26.60
C SER A 454 44.42 -18.97 27.66
N HIS A 455 43.56 -17.96 27.46
CA HIS A 455 43.47 -16.82 28.36
C HIS A 455 42.91 -17.20 29.73
N ARG A 456 43.67 -17.01 30.83
CA ARG A 456 43.31 -17.51 32.17
C ARG A 456 41.96 -17.01 32.68
N ARG A 457 41.61 -15.75 32.45
CA ARG A 457 40.39 -15.11 33.01
C ARG A 457 39.18 -15.05 32.08
N GLY A 458 39.29 -15.48 30.82
CA GLY A 458 38.18 -15.45 29.86
C GLY A 458 37.51 -14.08 29.78
N GLY A 459 38.09 -13.14 29.03
CA GLY A 459 37.58 -11.78 28.98
C GLY A 459 38.18 -10.95 27.85
N PRO A 460 37.73 -9.69 27.69
CA PRO A 460 38.07 -8.83 26.55
C PRO A 460 39.54 -8.43 26.47
N ALA A 461 40.36 -8.78 27.48
CA ALA A 461 41.81 -8.59 27.46
C ALA A 461 42.49 -9.30 26.26
N ILE A 462 41.90 -10.39 25.73
CA ILE A 462 42.38 -11.05 24.50
C ILE A 462 42.40 -10.10 23.29
N PHE A 463 41.56 -9.07 23.34
CA PHE A 463 41.35 -8.10 22.27
C PHE A 463 41.99 -6.74 22.57
N HIS A 464 42.65 -6.60 23.71
CA HIS A 464 43.28 -5.36 24.17
C HIS A 464 44.73 -5.59 24.55
N GLU A 465 45.65 -5.21 23.67
CA GLU A 465 47.04 -4.92 24.06
C GLU A 465 47.69 -4.08 22.95
N THR A 466 47.91 -2.78 23.23
CA THR A 466 48.53 -1.73 22.37
C THR A 466 47.69 -1.11 21.23
N LYS A 467 48.04 0.13 20.84
CA LYS A 467 47.46 0.88 19.70
C LYS A 467 47.67 0.14 18.36
N HIS A 468 48.81 -0.52 18.20
CA HIS A 468 49.09 -1.39 17.06
C HIS A 468 48.21 -2.66 17.07
N GLY A 469 47.93 -3.22 18.25
CA GLY A 469 46.98 -4.33 18.42
C GLY A 469 45.56 -3.99 17.95
N LYS A 470 45.04 -2.80 18.30
CA LYS A 470 43.68 -2.38 17.87
C LYS A 470 43.52 -2.31 16.35
N ALA A 471 44.52 -1.77 15.64
CA ALA A 471 44.48 -1.67 14.18
C ALA A 471 44.53 -3.06 13.51
N LEU A 472 45.35 -3.97 14.05
CA LEU A 472 45.44 -5.35 13.57
C LEU A 472 44.12 -6.10 13.79
N VAL A 473 43.54 -6.01 14.99
CA VAL A 473 42.26 -6.67 15.30
C VAL A 473 41.15 -6.12 14.40
N LYS A 474 41.05 -4.80 14.22
CA LYS A 474 40.11 -4.19 13.27
C LYS A 474 40.26 -4.79 11.87
N ARG A 475 41.48 -4.89 11.35
CA ARG A 475 41.76 -5.47 10.03
C ARG A 475 41.31 -6.93 9.96
N ASN A 476 41.61 -7.71 10.99
CA ASN A 476 41.26 -9.12 11.07
C ASN A 476 39.74 -9.34 11.10
N LEU A 477 39.01 -8.59 11.93
CA LEU A 477 37.55 -8.68 12.02
C LEU A 477 36.88 -8.27 10.71
N LEU A 478 37.37 -7.21 10.06
CA LEU A 478 36.89 -6.81 8.73
C LEU A 478 37.16 -7.89 7.68
N GLN A 479 38.33 -8.54 7.73
CA GLN A 479 38.67 -9.63 6.83
C GLN A 479 37.73 -10.83 7.02
N LEU A 480 37.49 -11.26 8.28
CA LEU A 480 36.54 -12.33 8.59
C LEU A 480 35.13 -11.98 8.09
N TYR A 481 34.67 -10.75 8.35
CA TYR A 481 33.37 -10.30 7.87
C TYR A 481 33.29 -10.36 6.34
N GLN A 482 34.23 -9.74 5.62
CA GLN A 482 34.15 -9.58 4.17
C GLN A 482 34.38 -10.90 3.41
N LYS A 483 35.26 -11.77 3.90
CA LYS A 483 35.67 -13.00 3.21
C LYS A 483 34.85 -14.22 3.61
N VAL A 484 34.36 -14.27 4.85
CA VAL A 484 33.61 -15.43 5.37
C VAL A 484 32.14 -15.12 5.53
N LEU A 485 31.78 -14.09 6.31
CA LEU A 485 30.39 -13.84 6.68
C LEU A 485 29.56 -13.24 5.54
N GLN A 486 30.06 -12.20 4.89
CA GLN A 486 29.32 -11.43 3.88
C GLN A 486 28.88 -12.29 2.68
N PRO A 487 29.70 -13.18 2.10
CA PRO A 487 29.25 -14.07 1.03
C PRO A 487 28.13 -15.01 1.48
N TYR A 488 28.25 -15.59 2.68
CA TYR A 488 27.23 -16.48 3.23
C TYR A 488 25.91 -15.74 3.50
N ILE A 489 25.97 -14.57 4.16
CA ILE A 489 24.81 -13.71 4.43
C ILE A 489 24.13 -13.30 3.13
N LYS A 490 24.89 -12.88 2.11
CA LYS A 490 24.35 -12.53 0.80
C LYS A 490 23.60 -13.70 0.16
N ALA A 491 24.15 -14.92 0.23
CA ALA A 491 23.50 -16.12 -0.30
C ALA A 491 22.20 -16.47 0.45
N GLN A 492 22.19 -16.37 1.78
CA GLN A 492 20.99 -16.65 2.57
C GLN A 492 19.90 -15.57 2.41
N ASN A 493 20.29 -14.30 2.32
CA ASN A 493 19.36 -13.21 2.03
C ASN A 493 18.72 -13.37 0.65
N LEU A 494 19.45 -13.87 -0.35
CA LEU A 494 18.87 -14.19 -1.68
C LEU A 494 17.82 -15.30 -1.59
N LYS A 495 18.06 -16.36 -0.79
CA LYS A 495 17.06 -17.40 -0.54
C LYS A 495 15.83 -16.84 0.18
N THR A 496 16.04 -15.93 1.14
CA THR A 496 14.97 -15.24 1.86
C THR A 496 14.10 -14.40 0.93
N VAL A 497 14.72 -13.66 0.00
CA VAL A 497 14.02 -12.91 -1.06
C VAL A 497 13.21 -13.86 -1.95
N ALA A 498 13.78 -14.96 -2.43
CA ALA A 498 13.07 -15.93 -3.27
C ALA A 498 11.85 -16.53 -2.54
N ARG A 499 12.02 -16.96 -1.28
CA ARG A 499 10.91 -17.44 -0.46
C ARG A 499 9.83 -16.38 -0.27
N ALA A 500 10.20 -15.12 -0.04
CA ALA A 500 9.24 -14.04 0.09
C ALA A 500 8.48 -13.76 -1.21
N GLN A 501 9.14 -13.89 -2.37
CA GLN A 501 8.45 -13.78 -3.68
C GLN A 501 7.36 -14.84 -3.83
N ASP A 502 7.60 -16.06 -3.36
CA ASP A 502 6.62 -17.14 -3.40
C ASP A 502 5.48 -16.93 -2.38
N VAL A 503 5.82 -16.60 -1.14
CA VAL A 503 4.85 -16.39 -0.04
C VAL A 503 3.91 -15.22 -0.32
N TYR A 504 4.45 -14.12 -0.84
CA TYR A 504 3.70 -12.89 -1.12
C TYR A 504 3.32 -12.74 -2.60
N LYS A 505 3.39 -13.84 -3.38
CA LYS A 505 2.95 -13.85 -4.76
C LYS A 505 1.48 -13.46 -4.83
N LEU A 506 1.17 -12.51 -5.73
CA LEU A 506 -0.19 -12.09 -5.98
C LEU A 506 -1.04 -13.29 -6.38
N LYS A 507 -2.00 -13.64 -5.52
CA LYS A 507 -3.02 -14.63 -5.88
C LYS A 507 -3.89 -14.02 -6.94
N LYS A 508 -4.04 -14.72 -8.08
CA LYS A 508 -4.98 -14.34 -9.12
C LYS A 508 -6.37 -14.38 -8.47
N ILE A 509 -7.00 -13.22 -8.30
CA ILE A 509 -8.39 -13.17 -7.87
C ILE A 509 -9.19 -13.61 -9.09
N ASN A 510 -9.60 -14.88 -9.13
CA ASN A 510 -10.64 -15.30 -10.05
C ASN A 510 -11.92 -14.62 -9.56
N LEU A 511 -12.43 -13.68 -10.35
CA LEU A 511 -13.71 -13.02 -10.08
C LEU A 511 -14.92 -13.96 -10.27
N PHE A 512 -14.67 -15.24 -10.59
CA PHE A 512 -15.67 -16.24 -10.99
C PHE A 512 -15.54 -17.56 -10.19
N ASP A 513 -14.71 -17.61 -9.15
CA ASP A 513 -14.69 -18.74 -8.19
C ASP A 513 -15.50 -18.40 -6.94
#